data_AF-A0A7Y5J6S6-F1
#
_entry.id   AF-A0A7Y5J6S6-F1
#
_cell.length_a   1.000
_cell.length_b   1.000
_cell.length_c   1.000
_cell.angle_alpha   90.00
_cell.angle_beta   90.00
_cell.angle_gamma   90.00
#
_symmetry.space_group_name_H-M   'P 1'
#
loop_
_entity.id
_entity.type
_entity.pdbx_description
1 polymer ?
#
loop_
_entity_poly.entity_id
_entity_poly.type
_entity_poly.pdbx_seq_one_letter_code
_entity_poly.pdbx_strand_id
1 'polypeptide(L)'
;FWQKGLLNFRKVGYICLASVPLAFLGGLTPLKEKTFFLLLGTSLVVSAILMIFQKSAATEAPAPSVERPAWLSPALGGSIGYLSGVVGIGGGIFLSPLLHLLRWDSPKHIAATASFFILVNSVFGFAGQVWSGHFHFDAALILPLMVAVLLGGQLGSRLNVMVFVQTQVRWVTAILVLYAGANILWKNLG
;
A
#
# COMPACT_ATOMS: atom_id res chain seq x y z
N PHE A 1 4.78 -5.43 -14.79
CA PHE A 1 5.10 -6.72 -14.12
C PHE A 1 4.52 -7.92 -14.85
N TRP A 2 3.25 -7.89 -15.27
CA TRP A 2 2.61 -8.95 -16.08
C TRP A 2 3.41 -9.37 -17.32
N GLN A 3 3.87 -8.40 -18.13
CA GLN A 3 4.66 -8.66 -19.35
C GLN A 3 6.05 -9.28 -19.09
N LYS A 4 6.53 -9.31 -17.85
CA LYS A 4 7.86 -9.84 -17.49
C LYS A 4 7.82 -11.17 -16.73
N GLY A 5 6.63 -11.78 -16.56
CA GLY A 5 6.48 -13.07 -15.86
C GLY A 5 6.79 -13.05 -14.35
N LEU A 6 6.90 -11.85 -13.74
CA LEU A 6 7.32 -11.65 -12.35
C LEU A 6 6.17 -11.83 -11.33
N LEU A 7 4.98 -12.25 -11.78
CA LEU A 7 3.80 -12.43 -10.94
C LEU A 7 3.54 -13.92 -10.75
N ASN A 8 3.81 -14.41 -9.54
CA ASN A 8 3.48 -15.78 -9.18
C ASN A 8 2.02 -15.83 -8.66
N PHE A 9 1.07 -16.01 -9.58
CA PHE A 9 -0.37 -15.96 -9.30
C PHE A 9 -0.82 -16.89 -8.17
N ARG A 10 -0.13 -18.03 -7.95
CA ARG A 10 -0.46 -18.97 -6.88
C ARG A 10 -0.13 -18.39 -5.50
N LYS A 11 1.04 -17.75 -5.36
CA LYS A 11 1.45 -17.09 -4.09
C LYS A 11 0.65 -15.82 -3.83
N VAL A 12 0.45 -15.00 -4.87
CA VAL A 12 -0.29 -13.74 -4.77
C VAL A 12 -1.78 -13.98 -4.50
N GLY A 13 -2.37 -14.97 -5.18
CA GLY A 13 -3.75 -15.37 -4.98
C GLY A 13 -4.04 -15.78 -3.54
N TYR A 14 -3.13 -16.48 -2.87
CA TYR A 14 -3.31 -16.89 -1.48
C TYR A 14 -3.37 -15.71 -0.50
N ILE A 15 -2.50 -14.70 -0.68
CA ILE A 15 -2.51 -13.48 0.14
C ILE A 15 -3.77 -12.63 -0.17
N CYS A 16 -4.11 -12.50 -1.46
CA CYS A 16 -5.26 -11.68 -1.89
C CYS A 16 -6.59 -12.31 -1.48
N LEU A 17 -6.73 -13.64 -1.53
CA LEU A 17 -7.96 -14.32 -1.08
C LEU A 17 -8.28 -14.03 0.38
N ALA A 18 -7.26 -13.92 1.22
CA ALA A 18 -7.43 -13.52 2.62
C ALA A 18 -7.69 -12.00 2.76
N SER A 19 -7.02 -11.16 1.97
CA SER A 19 -7.11 -9.70 2.12
C SER A 19 -8.39 -9.10 1.54
N VAL A 20 -8.90 -9.63 0.44
CA VAL A 20 -10.08 -9.12 -0.29
C VAL A 20 -11.32 -8.98 0.60
N PRO A 21 -11.80 -10.03 1.29
CA PRO A 21 -12.98 -9.90 2.14
C PRO A 21 -12.74 -8.93 3.28
N LEU A 22 -11.53 -8.92 3.84
CA LEU A 22 -11.14 -8.03 4.93
C LEU A 22 -11.02 -6.56 4.49
N ALA A 23 -10.55 -6.29 3.27
CA ALA A 23 -10.52 -4.94 2.70
C ALA A 23 -11.92 -4.41 2.42
N PHE A 24 -12.81 -5.26 1.90
CA PHE A 24 -14.22 -4.91 1.75
C PHE A 24 -14.88 -4.61 3.09
N LEU A 25 -14.68 -5.47 4.10
CA LEU A 25 -15.16 -5.24 5.47
C LEU A 25 -14.57 -3.96 6.08
N GLY A 26 -13.29 -3.68 5.84
CA GLY A 26 -12.63 -2.45 6.26
C GLY A 26 -13.28 -1.21 5.64
N GLY A 27 -13.59 -1.26 4.34
CA GLY A 27 -14.31 -0.18 3.65
C GLY A 27 -15.75 0.02 4.12
N LEU A 28 -16.38 -1.03 4.65
CA LEU A 28 -17.71 -0.94 5.27
C LEU A 28 -17.68 -0.32 6.67
N THR A 29 -16.53 -0.32 7.35
CA THR A 29 -16.48 0.15 8.73
C THR A 29 -16.57 1.68 8.80
N PRO A 30 -17.62 2.23 9.44
CA PRO A 30 -17.74 3.67 9.59
C PRO A 30 -16.73 4.15 10.62
N LEU A 31 -15.80 5.01 10.20
CA LEU A 31 -14.84 5.64 11.09
C LEU A 31 -15.23 7.07 11.42
N LYS A 32 -15.06 7.43 12.69
CA LYS A 32 -15.05 8.83 13.09
C LYS A 32 -13.87 9.52 12.41
N GLU A 33 -14.07 10.75 11.96
CA GLU A 33 -13.08 11.57 11.26
C GLU A 33 -11.72 11.62 12.00
N LYS A 34 -11.76 11.86 13.32
CA LYS A 34 -10.56 11.86 14.18
C LYS A 34 -9.84 10.52 14.18
N THR A 35 -10.56 9.40 14.25
CA THR A 35 -9.96 8.05 14.24
C THR A 35 -9.37 7.72 12.88
N PHE A 36 -10.03 8.12 11.80
CA PHE A 36 -9.52 7.96 10.43
C PHE A 36 -8.19 8.70 10.25
N PHE A 37 -8.15 10.01 10.58
CA PHE A 37 -6.92 10.78 10.43
C PHE A 37 -5.80 10.31 11.36
N LEU A 38 -6.13 9.84 12.56
CA LEU A 38 -5.14 9.27 13.47
C LEU A 38 -4.55 7.95 12.92
N LEU A 39 -5.38 7.06 12.38
CA LEU A 39 -4.93 5.83 11.72
C LEU A 39 -4.13 6.12 10.46
N LEU A 40 -4.58 7.03 9.61
CA LEU A 40 -3.88 7.43 8.40
C LEU A 40 -2.52 8.08 8.73
N GLY A 41 -2.50 9.01 9.69
CA GLY A 41 -1.26 9.70 10.10
C GLY A 41 -0.23 8.75 10.69
N THR A 42 -0.65 7.89 11.63
CA THR A 42 0.25 6.88 12.23
C THR A 42 0.75 5.86 11.20
N SER A 43 -0.14 5.40 10.31
CA SER A 43 0.19 4.56 9.15
C SER A 43 1.32 5.15 8.29
N LEU A 44 1.18 6.43 7.91
CA LEU A 44 2.16 7.11 7.07
C LEU A 44 3.50 7.30 7.80
N VAL A 45 3.47 7.68 9.08
CA VAL A 45 4.69 7.85 9.89
C VAL A 45 5.43 6.52 10.04
N VAL A 46 4.74 5.45 10.44
CA VAL A 46 5.32 4.11 10.57
C VAL A 46 5.91 3.67 9.23
N SER A 47 5.17 3.85 8.14
CA SER A 47 5.62 3.51 6.80
C SER A 47 6.88 4.28 6.38
N ALA A 48 6.93 5.59 6.61
CA ALA A 48 8.09 6.40 6.28
C ALA A 48 9.32 5.99 7.09
N ILE A 49 9.15 5.72 8.39
CA ILE A 49 10.20 5.18 9.26
C ILE A 49 10.71 3.85 8.71
N LEU A 50 9.81 2.88 8.45
CA LEU A 50 10.18 1.59 7.87
C LEU A 50 10.90 1.75 6.52
N MET A 51 10.50 2.74 5.72
CA MET A 51 11.11 3.07 4.45
C MET A 51 12.44 3.82 4.59
N ILE A 52 12.78 4.40 5.74
CA ILE A 52 14.13 4.94 6.03
C ILE A 52 15.05 3.79 6.49
N PHE A 53 14.55 2.92 7.36
CA PHE A 53 15.33 1.83 7.96
C PHE A 53 15.56 0.62 7.05
N GLN A 54 14.77 0.45 5.98
CA GLN A 54 15.05 -0.62 5.01
C GLN A 54 16.46 -0.45 4.42
N LYS A 55 17.40 -1.35 4.65
CA LYS A 55 18.64 -1.30 3.86
C LYS A 55 18.24 -1.57 2.40
N SER A 56 18.73 -0.78 1.45
CA SER A 56 18.36 -0.91 0.03
C SER A 56 18.50 -2.37 -0.39
N ALA A 57 17.38 -3.05 -0.62
CA ALA A 57 17.31 -4.47 -0.95
C ALA A 57 17.84 -4.77 -2.36
N ALA A 58 18.72 -3.93 -2.88
CA ALA A 58 19.36 -4.08 -4.18
C ALA A 58 20.47 -5.16 -4.17
N THR A 59 20.85 -5.69 -3.00
CA THR A 59 22.07 -6.53 -2.88
C THR A 59 21.89 -7.89 -2.21
N GLU A 60 20.71 -8.26 -1.70
CA GLU A 60 20.56 -9.60 -1.10
C GLU A 60 20.16 -10.64 -2.14
N ALA A 61 21.08 -11.59 -2.35
CA ALA A 61 20.88 -12.84 -3.09
C ALA A 61 19.62 -13.59 -2.59
N PRO A 62 18.99 -14.44 -3.42
CA PRO A 62 17.87 -15.27 -2.98
C PRO A 62 18.31 -16.17 -1.84
N ALA A 63 18.00 -15.78 -0.61
CA ALA A 63 18.22 -16.59 0.58
C ALA A 63 17.19 -17.73 0.62
N PRO A 64 17.56 -18.90 1.19
CA PRO A 64 16.76 -20.11 1.11
C PRO A 64 15.35 -19.91 1.65
N SER A 65 14.41 -20.68 1.10
CA SER A 65 13.02 -20.76 1.53
C SER A 65 12.95 -21.13 3.01
N VAL A 66 12.93 -20.13 3.89
CA VAL A 66 12.64 -20.35 5.30
C VAL A 66 11.26 -21.01 5.36
N GLU A 67 11.22 -22.24 5.85
CA GLU A 67 9.97 -22.95 6.13
C GLU A 67 9.15 -22.10 7.09
N ARG A 68 8.12 -21.45 6.56
CA ARG A 68 7.24 -20.60 7.35
C ARG A 68 5.93 -21.32 7.60
N PRO A 69 5.34 -21.13 8.78
CA PRO A 69 4.00 -21.61 9.02
C PRO A 69 3.04 -21.02 7.97
N ALA A 70 2.34 -21.89 7.25
CA ALA A 70 1.46 -21.52 6.13
C ALA A 70 0.32 -20.55 6.53
N TRP A 71 0.05 -20.40 7.83
CA TRP A 71 -1.00 -19.53 8.38
C TRP A 71 -0.56 -18.08 8.61
N LEU A 72 0.75 -17.80 8.69
CA LEU A 72 1.26 -16.45 8.98
C LEU A 72 1.03 -15.48 7.81
N SER A 73 1.22 -15.99 6.60
CA SER A 73 1.00 -15.30 5.33
C SER A 73 -0.43 -14.74 5.15
N PRO A 74 -1.50 -15.54 5.31
CA PRO A 74 -2.88 -15.06 5.17
C PRO A 74 -3.34 -14.22 6.36
N ALA A 75 -2.87 -14.49 7.58
CA ALA A 75 -3.18 -13.66 8.74
C ALA A 75 -2.64 -12.22 8.58
N LEU A 76 -1.39 -12.08 8.11
CA LEU A 76 -0.81 -10.77 7.81
C LEU A 76 -1.51 -10.10 6.62
N GLY A 77 -1.75 -10.84 5.53
CA GLY A 77 -2.46 -10.34 4.36
C GLY A 77 -3.87 -9.84 4.70
N GLY A 78 -4.59 -10.57 5.56
CA GLY A 78 -5.90 -10.19 6.07
C GLY A 78 -5.88 -8.92 6.91
N SER A 79 -5.01 -8.85 7.92
CA SER A 79 -4.87 -7.68 8.79
C SER A 79 -4.50 -6.42 8.00
N ILE A 80 -3.54 -6.53 7.06
CA ILE A 80 -3.16 -5.44 6.18
C ILE A 80 -4.29 -5.08 5.23
N GLY A 81 -5.02 -6.08 4.70
CA GLY A 81 -6.19 -5.89 3.85
C GLY A 81 -7.27 -5.07 4.56
N TYR A 82 -7.60 -5.45 5.79
CA TYR A 82 -8.54 -4.71 6.63
C TYR A 82 -8.09 -3.27 6.86
N LEU A 83 -6.89 -3.06 7.42
CA LEU A 83 -6.34 -1.72 7.67
C LEU A 83 -6.28 -0.88 6.39
N SER A 84 -5.92 -1.50 5.27
CA SER A 84 -5.93 -0.87 3.96
C SER A 84 -7.32 -0.43 3.51
N GLY A 85 -8.34 -1.28 3.70
CA GLY A 85 -9.72 -0.97 3.35
C GLY A 85 -10.29 0.16 4.20
N VAL A 86 -9.97 0.13 5.50
CA VAL A 86 -10.34 1.17 6.47
C VAL A 86 -9.70 2.52 6.11
N VAL A 87 -8.42 2.54 5.79
CA VAL A 87 -7.65 3.77 5.53
C VAL A 87 -7.76 4.24 4.07
N GLY A 88 -8.12 3.35 3.14
CA GLY A 88 -8.31 3.66 1.71
C GLY A 88 -7.02 3.75 0.88
N ILE A 89 -5.87 3.34 1.41
CA ILE A 89 -4.55 3.48 0.75
C ILE A 89 -4.08 2.24 -0.05
N GLY A 90 -4.89 1.18 -0.13
CA GLY A 90 -4.55 -0.05 -0.86
C GLY A 90 -3.48 -0.95 -0.20
N GLY A 91 -2.91 -0.56 0.94
CA GLY A 91 -2.15 -1.46 1.82
C GLY A 91 -0.73 -1.79 1.36
N GLY A 92 -0.32 -1.33 0.18
CA GLY A 92 1.02 -1.58 -0.35
C GLY A 92 2.15 -0.92 0.43
N ILE A 93 1.86 0.20 1.08
CA ILE A 93 2.83 0.90 1.93
C ILE A 93 3.21 0.04 3.15
N PHE A 94 2.30 -0.80 3.63
CA PHE A 94 2.57 -1.78 4.69
C PHE A 94 3.12 -3.09 4.16
N LEU A 95 2.52 -3.60 3.07
CA LEU A 95 2.84 -4.93 2.56
C LEU A 95 4.26 -4.99 1.99
N SER A 96 4.71 -3.97 1.26
CA SER A 96 6.05 -3.98 0.65
C SER A 96 7.17 -4.08 1.71
N PRO A 97 7.23 -3.22 2.75
CA PRO A 97 8.17 -3.39 3.86
C PRO A 97 8.09 -4.75 4.54
N LEU A 98 6.89 -5.26 4.79
CA LEU A 98 6.69 -6.55 5.45
C LEU A 98 7.23 -7.70 4.62
N LEU A 99 6.93 -7.74 3.32
CA LEU A 99 7.45 -8.76 2.41
C LEU A 99 8.97 -8.69 2.28
N HIS A 100 9.55 -7.49 2.34
CA HIS A 100 11.00 -7.29 2.37
C HIS A 100 11.64 -7.76 3.68
N LEU A 101 11.06 -7.40 4.83
CA LEU A 101 11.53 -7.85 6.15
C LEU A 101 11.44 -9.37 6.28
N LEU A 102 10.36 -9.93 5.74
CA LEU A 102 10.15 -11.36 5.64
C LEU A 102 10.96 -11.98 4.48
N ARG A 103 11.82 -11.29 3.73
CA ARG A 103 12.58 -11.88 2.60
C ARG A 103 11.72 -12.84 1.74
N TRP A 104 10.50 -12.42 1.40
CA TRP A 104 9.47 -13.32 0.89
C TRP A 104 9.80 -13.86 -0.51
N ASP A 105 10.36 -13.01 -1.36
CA ASP A 105 10.80 -13.34 -2.71
C ASP A 105 11.83 -12.30 -3.15
N SER A 106 12.28 -12.35 -4.41
CA SER A 106 13.17 -11.32 -4.93
C SER A 106 12.49 -9.94 -4.95
N PRO A 107 13.25 -8.83 -4.82
CA PRO A 107 12.69 -7.47 -4.79
C PRO A 107 11.73 -7.15 -5.95
N LYS A 108 11.99 -7.72 -7.13
CA LYS A 108 11.14 -7.57 -8.32
C LYS A 108 9.78 -8.28 -8.16
N HIS A 109 9.76 -9.46 -7.56
CA HIS A 109 8.52 -10.20 -7.27
C HIS A 109 7.73 -9.57 -6.12
N ILE A 110 8.42 -9.06 -5.09
CA ILE A 110 7.79 -8.31 -4.00
C ILE A 110 7.10 -7.06 -4.55
N ALA A 111 7.79 -6.25 -5.37
CA ALA A 111 7.20 -5.07 -5.98
C ALA A 111 5.99 -5.41 -6.88
N ALA A 112 6.06 -6.51 -7.64
CA ALA A 112 4.96 -6.98 -8.46
C ALA A 112 3.74 -7.42 -7.62
N THR A 113 3.99 -8.17 -6.55
CA THR A 113 2.97 -8.65 -5.61
C THR A 113 2.30 -7.50 -4.88
N ALA A 114 3.09 -6.56 -4.35
CA ALA A 114 2.59 -5.36 -3.70
C ALA A 114 1.74 -4.52 -4.66
N SER A 115 2.17 -4.34 -5.91
CA SER A 115 1.40 -3.58 -6.91
C SER A 115 0.03 -4.21 -7.19
N PHE A 116 -0.01 -5.54 -7.35
CA PHE A 116 -1.28 -6.26 -7.56
C PHE A 116 -2.17 -6.22 -6.32
N PHE A 117 -1.58 -6.41 -5.13
CA PHE A 117 -2.28 -6.32 -3.86
C PHE A 117 -2.91 -4.93 -3.64
N ILE A 118 -2.20 -3.85 -3.98
CA ILE A 118 -2.74 -2.49 -3.95
C ILE A 118 -3.97 -2.38 -4.81
N LEU A 119 -3.88 -2.81 -6.08
CA LEU A 119 -4.99 -2.73 -7.02
C LEU A 119 -6.23 -3.46 -6.49
N VAL A 120 -6.06 -4.70 -6.07
CA VAL A 120 -7.16 -5.54 -5.59
C VAL A 120 -7.78 -4.94 -4.32
N ASN A 121 -6.99 -4.61 -3.29
CA ASN A 121 -7.55 -4.05 -2.06
C ASN A 121 -8.14 -2.66 -2.24
N SER A 122 -7.63 -1.84 -3.15
CA SER A 122 -8.23 -0.54 -3.48
C SER A 122 -9.62 -0.71 -4.12
N VAL A 123 -9.78 -1.67 -5.05
CA VAL A 123 -11.08 -1.94 -5.68
C VAL A 123 -12.09 -2.42 -4.63
N PHE A 124 -11.72 -3.40 -3.80
CA PHE A 124 -12.63 -3.95 -2.80
C PHE A 124 -12.89 -3.00 -1.62
N GLY A 125 -11.88 -2.24 -1.18
CA GLY A 125 -12.05 -1.19 -0.17
C GLY A 125 -12.97 -0.07 -0.65
N PHE A 126 -12.80 0.38 -1.90
CA PHE A 126 -13.70 1.35 -2.52
C PHE A 126 -15.12 0.80 -2.67
N ALA A 127 -15.27 -0.45 -3.13
CA ALA A 127 -16.59 -1.10 -3.19
C ALA A 127 -17.27 -1.17 -1.82
N GLY A 128 -16.51 -1.44 -0.75
CA GLY A 128 -17.01 -1.40 0.63
C GLY A 128 -17.49 -0.01 1.03
N GLN A 129 -16.73 1.04 0.70
CA GLN A 129 -17.14 2.43 0.98
C GLN A 129 -18.41 2.84 0.23
N VAL A 130 -18.52 2.47 -1.05
CA VAL A 130 -19.73 2.72 -1.85
C VAL A 130 -20.93 1.98 -1.26
N TRP A 131 -20.75 0.72 -0.86
CA TRP A 131 -21.80 -0.08 -0.25
C TRP A 131 -22.23 0.47 1.12
N SER A 132 -21.31 1.06 1.89
CA SER A 132 -21.62 1.64 3.20
C SER A 132 -22.66 2.76 3.16
N GLY A 133 -22.97 3.30 1.97
CA GLY A 133 -23.97 4.36 1.78
C GLY A 133 -23.47 5.77 2.11
N HIS A 134 -22.22 5.92 2.56
CA HIS A 134 -21.62 7.22 2.90
C HIS A 134 -20.87 7.89 1.73
N PHE A 135 -20.84 7.25 0.56
CA PHE A 135 -20.12 7.78 -0.61
C PHE A 135 -20.97 8.82 -1.34
N HIS A 136 -20.53 10.08 -1.30
CA HIS A 136 -21.11 11.17 -2.08
C HIS A 136 -20.26 11.43 -3.32
N PHE A 137 -20.85 11.23 -4.50
CA PHE A 137 -20.19 11.49 -5.77
C PHE A 137 -20.35 12.97 -6.16
N ASP A 138 -19.36 13.80 -5.81
CA ASP A 138 -19.25 15.16 -6.31
C ASP A 138 -18.40 15.20 -7.59
N ALA A 139 -19.07 15.25 -8.75
CA ALA A 139 -18.39 15.27 -10.05
C ALA A 139 -17.47 16.49 -10.22
N ALA A 140 -17.79 17.64 -9.61
CA ALA A 140 -16.97 18.85 -9.73
C ALA A 140 -15.61 18.70 -9.04
N LEU A 141 -15.55 17.89 -7.99
CA LEU A 141 -14.32 17.62 -7.25
C LEU A 141 -13.61 16.35 -7.75
N ILE A 142 -14.35 15.27 -7.97
CA ILE A 142 -13.80 13.95 -8.30
C ILE A 142 -13.17 13.93 -9.69
N LEU A 143 -13.82 14.52 -10.69
CA LEU A 143 -13.36 14.42 -12.09
C LEU A 143 -12.01 15.12 -12.32
N PRO A 144 -11.78 16.36 -11.80
CA PRO A 144 -10.47 16.98 -11.84
C PRO A 144 -9.41 16.21 -11.05
N LEU A 145 -9.77 15.66 -9.87
CA LEU A 145 -8.85 14.83 -9.08
C LEU A 145 -8.43 13.57 -9.84
N MET A 146 -9.36 12.89 -10.50
CA MET A 146 -9.06 11.71 -11.31
C MET A 146 -8.07 12.04 -12.42
N VAL A 147 -8.28 13.15 -13.15
CA VAL A 147 -7.36 13.59 -14.20
C VAL A 147 -5.99 13.94 -13.62
N ALA A 148 -5.94 14.69 -12.50
CA ALA A 148 -4.70 15.05 -11.83
C ALA A 148 -3.91 13.83 -11.35
N VAL A 149 -4.59 12.83 -10.76
CA VAL A 149 -3.97 11.58 -10.30
C VAL A 149 -3.47 10.74 -11.47
N LEU A 150 -4.25 10.63 -12.55
CA LEU A 150 -3.84 9.89 -13.74
C LEU A 150 -2.62 10.52 -14.41
N LEU A 151 -2.64 11.83 -14.64
CA LEU A 151 -1.52 12.55 -15.24
C LEU A 151 -0.29 12.55 -14.33
N GLY A 152 -0.47 12.88 -13.05
CA GLY A 152 0.61 12.90 -12.05
C GLY A 152 1.25 11.53 -11.85
N GLY A 153 0.44 10.47 -11.76
CA GLY A 153 0.92 9.09 -11.64
C GLY A 153 1.71 8.62 -12.87
N GLN A 154 1.22 8.92 -14.06
CA GLN A 154 1.92 8.57 -15.32
C GLN A 154 3.22 9.36 -15.47
N LEU A 155 3.20 10.67 -15.21
CA LEU A 155 4.38 11.51 -15.29
C LEU A 155 5.42 11.08 -14.25
N GLY A 156 5.00 10.88 -13.00
CA GLY A 156 5.85 10.41 -11.91
C GLY A 156 6.47 9.04 -12.19
N SER A 157 5.68 8.08 -12.70
CA SER A 157 6.19 6.75 -13.07
C SER A 157 7.23 6.83 -14.18
N ARG A 158 7.02 7.67 -15.20
CA ARG A 158 7.96 7.86 -16.30
C ARG A 158 9.25 8.54 -15.84
N LEU A 159 9.15 9.61 -15.06
CA LEU A 159 10.31 10.33 -14.51
C LEU A 159 11.15 9.46 -13.58
N ASN A 160 10.50 8.62 -12.76
CA ASN A 160 11.16 7.68 -11.86
C ASN A 160 12.07 6.70 -12.63
N VAL A 161 11.66 6.25 -13.81
CA VAL A 161 12.45 5.31 -14.64
C VAL A 161 13.59 6.02 -15.38
N MET A 162 13.43 7.31 -15.69
CA MET A 162 14.34 8.04 -16.58
C MET A 162 15.42 8.89 -15.88
N VAL A 163 15.12 9.45 -14.70
CA VAL A 163 15.92 10.58 -14.16
C VAL A 163 16.60 10.29 -12.82
N PHE A 164 16.06 9.39 -11.99
CA PHE A 164 16.46 9.33 -10.58
C PHE A 164 17.17 8.04 -10.16
N VAL A 165 18.18 8.20 -9.30
CA VAL A 165 18.79 7.07 -8.58
C VAL A 165 17.75 6.51 -7.59
N GLN A 166 17.55 5.20 -7.58
CA GLN A 166 16.53 4.53 -6.75
C GLN A 166 16.62 4.89 -5.26
N THR A 167 17.83 5.17 -4.77
CA THR A 167 18.07 5.67 -3.40
C THR A 167 17.49 7.08 -3.18
N GLN A 168 17.64 8.00 -4.13
CA GLN A 168 17.14 9.38 -4.01
C GLN A 168 15.61 9.40 -3.99
N VAL A 169 14.96 8.69 -4.92
CA VAL A 169 13.48 8.61 -4.98
C VAL A 169 12.94 8.11 -3.66
N ARG A 170 13.56 7.07 -3.11
CA ARG A 170 13.16 6.51 -1.83
C ARG A 170 13.28 7.52 -0.69
N TRP A 171 14.39 8.24 -0.56
CA TRP A 171 14.54 9.24 0.49
C TRP A 171 13.54 10.39 0.33
N VAL A 172 13.35 10.88 -0.90
CA VAL A 172 12.37 11.94 -1.20
C VAL A 172 10.97 11.47 -0.82
N THR A 173 10.55 10.27 -1.25
CA THR A 173 9.25 9.72 -0.89
C THR A 173 9.12 9.50 0.62
N ALA A 174 10.16 9.02 1.30
CA ALA A 174 10.12 8.83 2.75
C ALA A 174 9.90 10.14 3.49
N ILE A 175 10.66 11.19 3.14
CA ILE A 175 10.56 12.51 3.75
C ILE A 175 9.18 13.12 3.49
N LEU A 176 8.67 13.03 2.24
CA LEU A 176 7.35 13.54 1.88
C LEU A 176 6.23 12.83 2.65
N VAL A 177 6.28 11.50 2.74
CA VAL A 177 5.30 10.69 3.48
C VAL A 177 5.38 10.97 4.98
N LEU A 178 6.58 11.11 5.53
CA LEU A 178 6.79 11.44 6.94
C LEU A 178 6.20 12.82 7.26
N TYR A 179 6.49 13.82 6.42
CA TYR A 179 5.95 15.16 6.56
C TYR A 179 4.43 15.17 6.49
N ALA A 180 3.84 14.50 5.49
CA ALA A 180 2.39 14.40 5.35
C ALA A 180 1.75 13.73 6.58
N GLY A 181 2.30 12.61 7.05
CA GLY A 181 1.81 11.90 8.23
C GLY A 181 1.90 12.75 9.51
N ALA A 182 3.05 13.39 9.74
CA ALA A 182 3.25 14.27 10.89
C ALA A 182 2.31 15.47 10.87
N ASN A 183 2.10 16.09 9.71
CA ASN A 183 1.19 17.22 9.54
C ASN A 183 -0.28 16.83 9.80
N ILE A 184 -0.71 15.66 9.32
CA ILE A 184 -2.06 15.14 9.57
C ILE A 184 -2.27 14.92 11.07
N LEU A 185 -1.31 14.31 11.76
CA LEU A 185 -1.39 14.07 13.20
C LEU A 185 -1.42 15.38 13.97
N TRP A 186 -0.53 16.32 13.65
CA TRP A 186 -0.47 17.62 14.33
C TRP A 186 -1.80 18.37 14.26
N LYS A 187 -2.44 18.41 13.08
CA LYS A 187 -3.73 19.10 12.88
C LYS A 187 -4.92 18.42 13.55
N ASN A 188 -4.83 17.13 13.88
CA ASN A 188 -5.94 16.36 14.46
C ASN A 188 -5.78 16.09 15.96
N LEU A 189 -4.58 16.30 16.51
CA LEU A 189 -4.28 16.19 17.95
C LEU A 189 -4.39 17.53 18.69
N GLY A 190 -4.17 18.66 18.00
CA GLY A 190 -4.40 20.01 18.53
C GLY A 190 -5.80 20.51 18.23
#